data_AF-A0A1Y1XMH0-F1
#
_entry.id   AF-A0A1Y1XMH0-F1
#
_cell.length_a   1.000
_cell.length_b   1.000
_cell.length_c   1.000
_cell.angle_alpha   90.00
_cell.angle_beta   90.00
_cell.angle_gamma   90.00
#
_symmetry.space_group_name_H-M   'P 1'
#
loop_
_entity.id
_entity.type
_entity.pdbx_description
1 polymer ?
#
loop_
_entity_poly.entity_id
_entity_poly.type
_entity_poly.pdbx_seq_one_letter_code
_entity_poly.pdbx_strand_id
1 'polypeptide(L)'
;MLSQRRIFSTVPAANTLTPPKKNDSFHAIDETELNAYVDWIKSKLKDDKDVKDLLPRILDTQNDDPNRTDGKIDLFEALKSGVLLVKLINDAIPGAIDESLIIPNPKIAVHMYENHSIVLETAKRYGLQLWNIGPQDIMRGIPHLCLGLVWQIIKVYIYICVDK
;
A
#
# COMPACT_ATOMS: atom_id res chain seq x y z
N MET A 1 8.30 18.48 -74.91
CA MET A 1 8.60 17.75 -73.65
C MET A 1 8.50 18.75 -72.50
N LEU A 2 7.69 18.41 -71.48
CA LEU A 2 7.61 18.99 -70.12
C LEU A 2 7.06 20.43 -70.02
N SER A 3 5.76 20.68 -69.84
CA SER A 3 4.86 20.36 -68.70
C SER A 3 5.25 21.02 -67.35
N GLN A 4 4.57 22.14 -67.06
CA GLN A 4 4.13 22.69 -65.77
C GLN A 4 5.11 22.77 -64.59
N ARG A 5 5.56 23.99 -64.27
CA ARG A 5 6.04 24.35 -62.92
C ARG A 5 4.83 24.62 -62.01
N ARG A 6 4.54 23.67 -61.11
CA ARG A 6 3.54 23.82 -60.04
C ARG A 6 4.03 24.81 -58.98
N ILE A 7 3.09 25.61 -58.51
CA ILE A 7 3.15 26.58 -57.42
C ILE A 7 3.47 25.82 -56.12
N PHE A 8 4.53 26.19 -55.40
CA PHE A 8 4.78 25.67 -54.06
C PHE A 8 3.78 26.29 -53.08
N SER A 9 2.73 25.54 -52.76
CA SER A 9 1.84 25.81 -51.63
C SER A 9 2.59 25.54 -50.33
N THR A 10 2.75 26.55 -49.49
CA THR A 10 3.23 26.44 -48.12
C THR A 10 2.26 25.56 -47.32
N VAL A 11 2.68 24.36 -46.96
CA VAL A 11 1.91 23.47 -46.06
C VAL A 11 2.26 23.90 -44.62
N PRO A 12 1.27 24.22 -43.77
CA PRO A 12 1.56 24.52 -42.37
C PRO A 12 1.97 23.24 -41.63
N ALA A 13 2.94 23.40 -40.72
CA ALA A 13 3.50 22.32 -39.91
C ALA A 13 2.38 21.49 -39.26
N ALA A 14 2.36 20.19 -39.56
CA ALA A 14 1.49 19.24 -38.90
C ALA A 14 1.82 19.22 -37.40
N ASN A 15 0.85 19.63 -36.58
CA ASN A 15 0.85 19.37 -35.16
C ASN A 15 1.09 17.87 -34.96
N THR A 16 2.24 17.53 -34.38
CA THR A 16 2.47 16.21 -33.81
C THR A 16 1.51 16.04 -32.65
N LEU A 17 0.32 15.48 -32.95
CA LEU A 17 -0.52 14.83 -31.96
C LEU A 17 0.33 13.71 -31.36
N THR A 18 0.96 13.99 -30.22
CA THR A 18 1.47 12.93 -29.36
C THR A 18 0.29 11.97 -29.13
N PRO A 19 0.45 10.67 -29.37
CA PRO A 19 -0.62 9.73 -29.04
C PRO A 19 -0.93 9.92 -27.55
N PRO A 20 -2.21 9.93 -27.13
CA PRO A 20 -2.51 9.99 -25.71
C PRO A 20 -1.71 8.90 -25.03
N LYS A 21 -0.89 9.28 -24.04
CA LYS A 21 -0.29 8.31 -23.13
C LYS A 21 -1.44 7.40 -22.72
N LYS A 22 -1.35 6.12 -23.08
CA LYS A 22 -2.29 5.12 -22.57
C LYS A 22 -2.34 5.36 -21.07
N ASN A 23 -3.51 5.71 -20.58
CA ASN A 23 -3.79 5.62 -19.16
C ASN A 23 -3.58 4.15 -18.83
N ASP A 24 -2.38 3.81 -18.33
CA ASP A 24 -2.26 2.66 -17.47
C ASP A 24 -3.26 2.93 -16.37
N SER A 25 -4.32 2.12 -16.34
CA SER A 25 -5.36 2.21 -15.33
C SER A 25 -4.69 2.04 -13.97
N PHE A 26 -4.21 3.14 -13.39
CA PHE A 26 -4.00 3.25 -11.96
C PHE A 26 -5.37 2.92 -11.38
N HIS A 27 -5.45 1.75 -10.74
CA HIS A 27 -6.66 1.31 -10.06
C HIS A 27 -7.09 2.45 -9.15
N ALA A 28 -8.16 3.16 -9.52
CA ALA A 28 -8.80 4.11 -8.64
C ALA A 28 -9.17 3.30 -7.40
N ILE A 29 -8.42 3.53 -6.33
CA ILE A 29 -8.68 2.87 -5.06
C ILE A 29 -10.03 3.40 -4.60
N ASP A 30 -10.92 2.51 -4.19
CA ASP A 30 -12.16 2.95 -3.59
C ASP A 30 -11.83 3.62 -2.25
N GLU A 31 -11.97 4.94 -2.19
CA GLU A 31 -11.75 5.73 -0.98
C GLU A 31 -12.63 5.25 0.18
N THR A 32 -13.80 4.68 -0.13
CA THR A 32 -14.71 4.11 0.87
C THR A 32 -14.11 2.88 1.53
N GLU A 33 -13.52 2.00 0.73
CA GLU A 33 -12.84 0.78 1.20
C GLU A 33 -11.59 1.14 2.02
N LEU A 34 -10.79 2.09 1.51
CA LEU A 34 -9.62 2.59 2.21
C LEU A 34 -9.99 3.15 3.59
N ASN A 35 -11.01 4.01 3.65
CA ASN A 35 -11.48 4.60 4.89
C ASN A 35 -11.94 3.52 5.88
N ALA A 36 -12.73 2.55 5.42
CA ALA A 36 -13.17 1.43 6.25
C ALA A 36 -11.99 0.62 6.84
N TYR A 37 -10.93 0.38 6.06
CA TYR A 37 -9.73 -0.29 6.57
C TYR A 37 -8.96 0.55 7.58
N VAL A 38 -8.80 1.85 7.32
CA VAL A 38 -8.11 2.75 8.25
C VAL A 38 -8.86 2.84 9.57
N ASP A 39 -10.18 2.97 9.54
CA ASP A 39 -11.03 2.98 10.73
C ASP A 39 -10.95 1.65 11.50
N TRP A 40 -10.97 0.53 10.79
CA TRP A 40 -10.80 -0.78 11.41
C TRP A 40 -9.44 -0.91 12.11
N ILE A 41 -8.34 -0.53 11.44
CA ILE A 41 -6.99 -0.54 12.02
C ILE A 41 -6.91 0.32 13.28
N LYS A 42 -7.42 1.56 13.20
CA LYS A 42 -7.45 2.49 14.34
C LYS A 42 -8.26 1.92 15.50
N SER A 43 -9.39 1.26 15.23
CA SER A 43 -10.22 0.63 16.26
C SER A 43 -9.53 -0.55 16.94
N LYS A 44 -8.75 -1.35 16.22
CA LYS A 44 -8.07 -2.53 16.79
C LYS A 44 -6.83 -2.15 17.59
N LEU A 45 -6.05 -1.20 17.10
CA LEU A 45 -4.75 -0.87 17.69
C LEU A 45 -4.77 0.34 18.63
N LYS A 46 -5.94 0.84 19.02
CA LYS A 46 -6.10 2.04 19.86
C LYS A 46 -5.32 2.02 21.18
N ASP A 47 -5.09 0.82 21.74
CA ASP A 47 -4.44 0.61 23.03
C ASP A 47 -2.97 0.19 22.91
N ASP A 48 -2.47 -0.01 21.68
CA ASP A 48 -1.09 -0.45 21.44
C ASP A 48 -0.10 0.72 21.63
N LYS A 49 0.99 0.46 22.36
CA LYS A 49 1.96 1.49 22.76
C LYS A 49 2.88 1.90 21.61
N ASP A 50 3.18 0.99 20.69
CA ASP A 50 4.19 1.20 19.65
C ASP A 50 3.61 1.94 18.44
N VAL A 51 2.32 1.77 18.18
CA VAL A 51 1.63 2.46 17.06
C VAL A 51 0.77 3.64 17.50
N LYS A 52 0.66 3.95 18.80
CA LYS A 52 -0.18 5.03 19.32
C LYS A 52 0.07 6.38 18.64
N ASP A 53 1.33 6.71 18.39
CA ASP A 53 1.73 7.97 17.75
C ASP A 53 1.57 7.93 16.22
N LEU A 54 1.50 6.72 15.64
CA LEU A 54 1.34 6.49 14.22
C LEU A 54 -0.13 6.59 13.79
N LEU A 55 -1.05 5.98 14.55
CA LEU A 55 -2.48 5.91 14.23
C LEU A 55 -3.15 7.26 13.88
N PRO A 56 -2.97 8.36 14.66
CA PRO A 56 -3.60 9.64 14.33
C PRO A 56 -3.01 10.31 13.09
N ARG A 57 -1.83 9.86 12.63
CA ARG A 57 -1.16 10.38 11.44
C ARG A 57 -1.64 9.69 10.16
N ILE A 58 -2.26 8.51 10.26
CA ILE A 58 -2.75 7.75 9.11
C ILE A 58 -3.99 8.40 8.53
N LEU A 59 -3.89 8.79 7.26
CA LEU A 59 -4.96 9.34 6.44
C LEU A 59 -5.92 8.23 6.01
N ASP A 60 -7.20 8.60 5.97
CA ASP A 60 -8.34 7.84 5.43
C ASP A 60 -8.50 8.01 3.91
N THR A 61 -7.64 8.82 3.30
CA THR A 61 -7.65 9.20 1.89
C THR A 61 -6.26 8.99 1.29
N GLN A 62 -6.18 8.70 -0.02
CA GLN A 62 -4.92 8.82 -0.75
C GLN A 62 -4.64 10.30 -0.97
N ASN A 63 -3.60 10.83 -0.33
CA ASN A 63 -3.15 12.19 -0.60
C ASN A 63 -1.79 12.13 -1.29
N ASP A 64 -1.82 12.15 -2.62
CA ASP A 64 -0.62 12.34 -3.45
C ASP A 64 -0.08 13.79 -3.39
N ASP A 65 -0.28 14.54 -2.29
CA ASP A 65 0.30 15.89 -2.16
C ASP A 65 1.73 15.81 -1.59
N PRO A 66 2.77 15.91 -2.42
CA PRO A 66 4.16 15.81 -1.97
C PRO A 66 4.60 17.01 -1.12
N ASN A 67 3.80 18.08 -1.03
CA ASN A 67 4.16 19.32 -0.32
C ASN A 67 3.49 19.47 1.05
N ARG A 68 2.73 18.45 1.49
CA ARG A 68 2.02 18.48 2.76
C ARG A 68 2.99 18.55 3.94
N THR A 69 2.72 19.47 4.88
CA THR A 69 3.58 19.74 6.05
C THR A 69 2.91 19.41 7.39
N ASP A 70 1.69 18.84 7.37
CA ASP A 70 0.90 18.51 8.58
C ASP A 70 1.36 17.22 9.29
N GLY A 71 2.37 16.53 8.74
CA GLY A 71 2.96 15.31 9.29
C GLY A 71 2.10 14.06 9.13
N LYS A 72 0.96 14.15 8.43
CA LYS A 72 0.10 13.02 8.11
C LYS A 72 0.67 12.19 6.98
N ILE A 73 0.37 10.90 6.98
CA ILE A 73 0.87 9.92 6.04
C ILE A 73 -0.27 9.03 5.55
N ASP A 74 -0.19 8.56 4.32
CA ASP A 74 -1.15 7.60 3.80
C ASP A 74 -0.95 6.23 4.45
N LEU A 75 -2.00 5.39 4.43
CA LEU A 75 -1.93 4.01 4.93
C LEU A 75 -0.74 3.24 4.35
N PHE A 76 -0.46 3.42 3.05
CA PHE A 76 0.63 2.73 2.35
C PHE A 76 2.00 3.07 2.93
N GLU A 77 2.22 4.32 3.33
CA GLU A 77 3.47 4.75 3.96
C GLU A 77 3.60 4.16 5.37
N ALA A 78 2.50 4.11 6.13
CA ALA A 78 2.47 3.50 7.46
C ALA A 78 2.82 2.00 7.44
N LEU A 79 2.41 1.30 6.37
CA LEU A 79 2.68 -0.12 6.17
C LEU A 79 4.15 -0.42 5.83
N LYS A 80 4.91 0.53 5.27
CA LYS A 80 6.32 0.31 4.83
C LYS A 80 7.29 -0.04 5.95
N SER A 81 6.95 0.25 7.21
CA SER A 81 7.76 -0.16 8.37
C SER A 81 7.61 -1.65 8.69
N GLY A 82 6.50 -2.28 8.29
CA GLY A 82 6.12 -3.64 8.65
C GLY A 82 5.59 -3.78 10.09
N VAL A 83 5.85 -2.80 10.97
CA VAL A 83 5.45 -2.83 12.39
C VAL A 83 3.94 -2.83 12.53
N LEU A 84 3.24 -2.02 11.73
CA LEU A 84 1.77 -1.98 11.73
C LEU A 84 1.16 -3.35 11.39
N LEU A 85 1.73 -4.05 10.39
CA LEU A 85 1.29 -5.38 9.98
C LEU A 85 1.52 -6.44 11.06
N VAL A 86 2.66 -6.37 11.75
CA VAL A 86 2.95 -7.25 12.90
C VAL A 86 1.85 -7.12 13.96
N LYS A 87 1.53 -5.88 14.35
CA LYS A 87 0.53 -5.61 15.38
C LYS A 87 -0.86 -6.09 14.97
N LEU A 88 -1.24 -5.90 13.71
CA LEU A 88 -2.52 -6.40 13.19
C LEU A 88 -2.60 -7.93 13.21
N ILE A 89 -1.52 -8.63 12.87
CA ILE A 89 -1.48 -10.10 12.94
C ILE A 89 -1.57 -10.57 14.40
N ASN A 90 -0.85 -9.94 15.32
CA ASN A 90 -0.90 -10.29 16.75
C ASN A 90 -2.26 -9.98 17.39
N ASP A 91 -2.98 -8.95 16.93
CA ASP A 91 -4.36 -8.68 17.35
C ASP A 91 -5.33 -9.77 16.85
N ALA A 92 -5.18 -10.18 15.58
CA ALA A 92 -6.00 -11.24 15.00
C ALA A 92 -5.71 -12.62 15.60
N ILE A 93 -4.44 -12.92 15.84
CA ILE A 93 -3.96 -14.18 16.38
C ILE A 93 -2.94 -13.86 17.48
N PRO A 94 -3.38 -13.84 18.76
CA PRO A 94 -2.49 -13.55 19.87
C PRO A 94 -1.28 -14.49 19.90
N GLY A 95 -0.07 -13.90 19.87
CA GLY A 95 1.20 -14.64 19.91
C GLY A 95 1.63 -15.25 18.58
N ALA A 96 1.04 -14.84 17.44
CA ALA A 96 1.45 -15.31 16.12
C ALA A 96 2.86 -14.89 15.74
N ILE A 97 3.24 -13.65 16.05
CA ILE A 97 4.56 -13.09 15.80
C ILE A 97 5.21 -12.75 17.15
N ASP A 98 6.40 -13.28 17.36
CA ASP A 98 7.26 -12.86 18.45
C ASP A 98 7.78 -11.44 18.17
N GLU A 99 7.28 -10.46 18.93
CA GLU A 99 7.65 -9.05 18.77
C GLU A 99 9.12 -8.77 19.07
N SER A 100 9.82 -9.66 19.78
CA SER A 100 11.27 -9.54 20.02
C SER A 100 12.11 -9.70 18.74
N LEU A 101 11.53 -10.31 17.70
CA LEU A 101 12.16 -10.47 16.39
C LEU A 101 11.94 -9.25 15.48
N ILE A 102 11.12 -8.29 15.90
CA ILE A 102 10.69 -7.15 15.10
C ILE A 102 11.49 -5.91 15.46
N ILE A 103 11.90 -5.17 14.43
CA ILE A 103 12.60 -3.91 14.60
C ILE A 103 11.55 -2.79 14.68
N PRO A 104 11.35 -2.13 15.83
CA PRO A 104 10.21 -1.24 16.05
C PRO A 104 10.29 0.10 15.31
N ASN A 105 11.49 0.56 14.96
CA ASN A 105 11.68 1.77 14.16
C ASN A 105 12.75 1.54 13.08
N PRO A 106 12.41 0.78 12.02
CA PRO A 106 13.36 0.42 10.99
C PRO A 106 13.67 1.65 10.14
N LYS A 107 14.91 2.15 10.22
CA LYS A 107 15.38 3.29 9.41
C LYS A 107 16.01 2.89 8.08
N ILE A 108 16.37 1.61 7.95
CA ILE A 108 17.11 1.06 6.81
C ILE A 108 16.21 0.05 6.10
N ALA A 109 16.25 0.05 4.77
CA ALA A 109 15.44 -0.85 3.94
C ALA A 109 15.62 -2.33 4.30
N VAL A 110 16.81 -2.75 4.72
CA VAL A 110 17.08 -4.14 5.16
C VAL A 110 16.22 -4.52 6.37
N HIS A 111 16.10 -3.63 7.36
CA HIS A 111 15.28 -3.88 8.55
C HIS A 111 13.78 -3.89 8.23
N MET A 112 13.34 -3.02 7.32
CA MET A 112 11.97 -3.09 6.82
C MET A 112 11.73 -4.42 6.10
N TYR A 113 12.68 -4.87 5.28
CA TYR A 113 12.60 -6.14 4.57
C TYR A 113 12.50 -7.33 5.53
N GLU A 114 13.31 -7.35 6.59
CA GLU A 114 13.27 -8.38 7.64
C GLU A 114 11.89 -8.43 8.31
N ASN A 115 11.37 -7.29 8.77
CA ASN A 115 10.04 -7.19 9.37
C ASN A 115 8.95 -7.75 8.44
N HIS A 116 8.95 -7.36 7.16
CA HIS A 116 7.98 -7.84 6.18
C HIS A 116 8.14 -9.33 5.88
N SER A 117 9.37 -9.84 5.88
CA SER A 117 9.63 -11.27 5.66
C SER A 117 9.00 -12.10 6.77
N ILE A 118 9.17 -11.68 8.03
CA ILE A 118 8.55 -12.34 9.19
C ILE A 118 7.02 -12.30 9.09
N VAL A 119 6.44 -11.14 8.77
CA VAL A 119 4.99 -10.98 8.58
C VAL A 119 4.45 -11.95 7.53
N LEU A 120 5.08 -12.02 6.35
CA LEU A 120 4.62 -12.86 5.25
C LEU A 120 4.80 -14.36 5.54
N GLU A 121 5.90 -14.74 6.17
CA GLU A 121 6.13 -16.13 6.58
C GLU A 121 5.13 -16.59 7.63
N THR A 122 4.88 -15.77 8.65
CA THR A 122 3.90 -16.07 9.69
C THR A 122 2.50 -16.15 9.10
N ALA A 123 2.09 -15.19 8.27
CA ALA A 123 0.82 -15.23 7.57
C ALA A 123 0.64 -16.54 6.77
N LYS A 124 1.67 -16.99 6.05
CA LYS A 124 1.63 -18.28 5.33
C LYS A 124 1.46 -19.48 6.27
N ARG A 125 2.12 -19.48 7.44
CA ARG A 125 1.98 -20.55 8.45
C ARG A 125 0.55 -20.67 8.98
N TYR A 126 -0.16 -19.55 9.10
CA TYR A 126 -1.57 -19.51 9.49
C TYR A 126 -2.55 -19.74 8.34
N GLY A 127 -2.06 -20.13 7.16
CA GLY A 127 -2.90 -20.49 6.02
C GLY A 127 -3.41 -19.31 5.17
N LEU A 128 -2.85 -18.10 5.34
CA LEU A 128 -3.17 -16.98 4.47
C LEU A 128 -2.64 -17.25 3.06
N GLN A 129 -3.54 -17.23 2.08
CA GLN A 129 -3.19 -17.41 0.67
C GLN A 129 -2.64 -16.10 0.09
N LEU A 130 -1.34 -15.89 0.31
CA LEU A 130 -0.60 -14.75 -0.23
C LEU A 130 -0.06 -15.10 -1.62
N TRP A 131 -0.83 -14.86 -2.67
CA TRP A 131 -0.39 -15.13 -4.04
C TRP A 131 0.43 -13.96 -4.58
N ASN A 132 1.72 -14.23 -4.81
CA ASN A 132 2.64 -13.37 -5.56
C ASN A 132 2.95 -11.99 -4.93
N ILE A 133 2.98 -11.89 -3.60
CA ILE A 133 3.43 -10.68 -2.87
C ILE A 133 4.78 -10.95 -2.22
N GLY A 134 5.76 -10.10 -2.48
CA GLY A 134 7.05 -10.08 -1.79
C GLY A 134 7.17 -8.95 -0.76
N PRO A 135 8.16 -9.02 0.16
CA PRO A 135 8.45 -7.94 1.09
C PRO A 135 8.68 -6.59 0.39
N GLN A 136 9.36 -6.62 -0.76
CA GLN A 136 9.69 -5.45 -1.56
C GLN A 136 8.45 -4.71 -2.09
N ASP A 137 7.38 -5.43 -2.42
CA ASP A 137 6.16 -4.84 -2.97
C ASP A 137 5.43 -3.99 -1.93
N ILE A 138 5.43 -4.46 -0.68
CA ILE A 138 4.83 -3.76 0.45
C ILE A 138 5.72 -2.58 0.87
N MET A 139 7.04 -2.76 0.87
CA MET A 139 7.99 -1.67 1.12
C MET A 139 7.89 -0.54 0.08
N ARG A 140 7.53 -0.87 -1.16
CA ARG A 140 7.24 0.12 -2.20
C ARG A 140 5.89 0.82 -1.99
N GLY A 141 5.02 0.27 -1.13
CA GLY A 141 3.69 0.81 -0.88
C GLY A 141 2.75 0.61 -2.07
N ILE A 142 2.89 -0.49 -2.81
CA ILE A 142 2.04 -0.75 -3.98
C ILE A 142 0.59 -0.93 -3.50
N PRO A 143 -0.35 -0.01 -3.85
CA PRO A 143 -1.59 0.09 -3.09
C PRO A 143 -2.47 -1.16 -3.12
N HIS A 144 -2.67 -1.76 -4.30
CA HIS A 144 -3.51 -2.95 -4.46
C HIS A 144 -2.95 -4.18 -3.72
N LEU A 145 -1.63 -4.31 -3.59
CA LEU A 145 -0.99 -5.41 -2.85
C LEU A 145 -1.07 -5.18 -1.34
N CYS A 146 -0.88 -3.93 -0.90
CA CYS A 146 -1.06 -3.53 0.50
C CYS A 146 -2.51 -3.76 0.97
N LEU A 147 -3.50 -3.29 0.21
CA LEU A 147 -4.91 -3.51 0.52
C LEU A 147 -5.27 -4.99 0.51
N GLY A 148 -4.78 -5.74 -0.49
CA GLY A 148 -4.97 -7.18 -0.56
C GLY A 148 -4.43 -7.92 0.67
N LEU A 149 -3.24 -7.54 1.16
CA LEU A 149 -2.66 -8.12 2.37
C LEU A 149 -3.49 -7.78 3.62
N VAL A 150 -3.87 -6.51 3.79
CA VAL A 150 -4.71 -6.07 4.92
C VAL A 150 -6.04 -6.81 4.92
N TRP A 151 -6.67 -6.97 3.75
CA TRP A 151 -7.90 -7.75 3.61
C TRP A 151 -7.72 -9.22 4.04
N GLN A 152 -6.61 -9.88 3.68
CA GLN A 152 -6.38 -11.26 4.14
C GLN A 152 -6.25 -11.35 5.67
N ILE A 153 -5.63 -10.34 6.31
CA ILE A 153 -5.54 -10.28 7.77
C ILE A 153 -6.93 -10.08 8.39
N ILE A 154 -7.73 -9.16 7.85
CA ILE A 154 -9.12 -8.92 8.30
C ILE A 154 -9.96 -10.19 8.15
N LYS A 155 -9.83 -10.90 7.03
CA LYS A 155 -10.56 -12.14 6.78
C LYS A 155 -10.26 -13.20 7.84
N VAL A 156 -9.00 -13.33 8.24
CA VAL A 156 -8.57 -14.26 9.30
C VAL A 156 -9.08 -13.82 10.66
N TYR A 157 -9.01 -12.52 10.96
CA TYR A 157 -9.59 -11.93 12.17
C TYR A 157 -11.07 -12.31 12.31
N ILE A 158 -11.85 -12.09 11.25
CA ILE A 158 -13.29 -12.39 11.23
C ILE A 158 -13.52 -13.89 11.40
N TYR A 159 -12.79 -14.73 10.67
CA TYR A 159 -12.92 -16.19 10.77
C TYR A 159 -12.70 -16.68 12.20
N ILE A 160 -11.62 -16.22 12.86
CA ILE A 160 -11.30 -16.59 14.25
C ILE A 160 -12.33 -16.02 15.24
N CYS A 161 -12.86 -14.83 14.98
CA CYS A 161 -13.86 -14.21 15.84
C CYS A 161 -15.22 -14.90 15.76
N VAL A 162 -15.59 -15.45 14.59
CA VAL A 162 -16.87 -16.16 14.38
C VAL A 162 -16.84 -17.57 14.99
N ASP A 163 -15.67 -18.19 15.09
CA ASP A 163 -15.49 -19.53 15.68
C ASP A 163 -15.36 -19.52 17.22
N LYS A 164 -15.54 -18.38 17.89
CA LYS A 164 -15.52 -18.22 19.36
C LYS A 164 -16.91 -18.02 19.94
#